data_AF-A0A7G4A5Q1-F1
#
_entry.id   AF-A0A7G4A5Q1-F1
#
_cell.length_a   1.000
_cell.length_b   1.000
_cell.length_c   1.000
_cell.angle_alpha   90.00
_cell.angle_beta   90.00
_cell.angle_gamma   90.00
#
_symmetry.space_group_name_H-M   'P 1'
#
loop_
_entity.id
_entity.type
_entity.pdbx_description
1 polymer ?
#
loop_
_entity_poly.entity_id
_entity_poly.type
_entity_poly.pdbx_seq_one_letter_code
_entity_poly.pdbx_strand_id
1 'polypeptide(L)'
;MRLKLPFILLLTFNLLGCVTVQQGSFTPTPVTLNKAITKDCINRLLALYPPARTRFQFKQSVKDSFGVSLIEGLRQKGYSINESSSHGAALKDHKMWLCTT
;
A
#
# COMPACT_ATOMS: atom_id res chain seq x y z
N MET A 1 -38.90 17.15 -13.48
CA MET A 1 -37.57 16.90 -12.87
C MET A 1 -37.57 15.85 -11.74
N ARG A 2 -38.60 14.99 -11.59
CA ARG A 2 -38.73 14.06 -10.43
C ARG A 2 -38.23 12.62 -10.68
N LEU A 3 -38.02 12.22 -11.94
CA LEU A 3 -37.60 10.85 -12.31
C LEU A 3 -36.07 10.65 -12.32
N LYS A 4 -35.29 11.73 -12.25
CA LYS A 4 -33.80 11.67 -12.24
C LYS A 4 -33.25 11.33 -10.86
N LEU A 5 -33.98 11.68 -9.80
CA LEU A 5 -33.60 11.45 -8.40
C LEU A 5 -33.44 9.96 -8.03
N PRO A 6 -34.36 9.03 -8.39
CA PRO A 6 -34.17 7.61 -8.08
C PRO A 6 -33.00 6.99 -8.85
N PHE A 7 -32.72 7.46 -10.08
CA PHE A 7 -31.60 6.97 -10.88
C PHE A 7 -30.25 7.39 -10.30
N ILE A 8 -30.16 8.62 -9.80
CA ILE A 8 -28.96 9.13 -9.10
C ILE A 8 -28.75 8.37 -7.78
N LEU A 9 -29.80 8.07 -7.04
CA LEU A 9 -29.73 7.31 -5.78
C LEU A 9 -29.31 5.84 -5.99
N LEU A 10 -29.78 5.22 -7.07
CA LEU A 10 -29.37 3.87 -7.45
C LEU A 10 -27.89 3.82 -7.86
N LEU A 11 -27.40 4.86 -8.55
CA LEU A 11 -26.02 4.96 -8.99
C LEU A 11 -25.06 5.09 -7.79
N THR A 12 -25.38 5.93 -6.79
CA THR A 12 -24.50 6.15 -5.63
C THR A 12 -24.39 4.92 -4.72
N PHE A 13 -25.43 4.08 -4.62
CA PHE A 13 -25.38 2.85 -3.81
C PHE A 13 -24.34 1.84 -4.34
N ASN A 14 -24.14 1.79 -5.65
CA ASN A 14 -23.17 0.87 -6.27
C ASN A 14 -21.70 1.26 -6.01
N LEU A 15 -21.41 2.53 -5.67
CA LEU A 15 -20.03 2.96 -5.41
C LEU A 15 -19.53 2.63 -3.99
N LEU A 16 -20.44 2.33 -3.05
CA LEU A 16 -20.07 2.03 -1.65
C LEU A 16 -19.35 0.68 -1.48
N GLY A 17 -19.40 -0.21 -2.48
CA GLY A 17 -18.76 -1.53 -2.43
C GLY A 17 -17.28 -1.54 -2.86
N CYS A 18 -16.76 -0.46 -3.45
CA CYS A 18 -15.45 -0.52 -4.12
C CYS A 18 -14.23 -0.34 -3.19
N VAL A 19 -14.41 -0.21 -1.88
CA VAL A 19 -13.30 0.11 -0.95
C VAL A 19 -13.04 -0.96 0.14
N THR A 20 -13.83 -2.04 0.21
CA THR A 20 -13.80 -2.96 1.36
C THR A 20 -12.88 -4.17 1.22
N VAL A 21 -12.08 -4.27 0.16
CA VAL A 21 -11.07 -5.32 0.06
C VAL A 21 -9.86 -4.98 0.92
N GLN A 22 -9.77 -5.60 2.11
CA GLN A 22 -8.51 -5.70 2.83
C GLN A 22 -7.51 -6.49 1.98
N GLN A 23 -6.65 -5.77 1.27
CA GLN A 23 -5.59 -6.37 0.46
C GLN A 23 -4.42 -6.78 1.37
N GLY A 24 -4.38 -8.07 1.68
CA GLY A 24 -3.26 -8.72 2.38
C GLY A 24 -3.43 -10.23 2.34
N SER A 25 -2.35 -10.97 2.02
CA SER A 25 -2.36 -12.42 2.17
C SER A 25 -2.27 -12.76 3.66
N PHE A 26 -3.39 -13.18 4.26
CA PHE A 26 -3.49 -13.55 5.68
C PHE A 26 -3.17 -15.04 5.94
N THR A 27 -2.73 -15.78 4.92
CA THR A 27 -2.34 -17.18 5.08
C THR A 27 -0.82 -17.29 5.20
N PRO A 28 -0.29 -18.05 6.18
CA PRO A 28 1.13 -18.28 6.30
C PRO A 28 1.60 -19.13 5.12
N THR A 29 2.14 -18.47 4.10
CA THR A 29 2.75 -19.12 2.94
C THR A 29 4.11 -19.72 3.34
N PRO A 30 4.51 -20.87 2.74
CA PRO A 30 5.81 -21.46 2.99
C PRO A 30 6.94 -20.46 2.69
N VAL A 31 7.95 -20.42 3.55
CA VAL A 31 9.08 -19.48 3.42
C VAL A 31 9.83 -19.59 2.08
N THR A 32 9.85 -20.79 1.50
CA THR A 32 10.44 -21.05 0.18
C THR A 32 9.66 -20.40 -0.95
N LEU A 33 8.32 -20.47 -0.88
CA LEU A 33 7.43 -19.85 -1.83
C LEU A 33 7.52 -18.31 -1.75
N ASN A 34 7.59 -17.75 -0.54
CA ASN A 34 7.77 -16.31 -0.36
C ASN A 34 9.05 -15.81 -1.03
N LYS A 35 10.18 -16.52 -0.87
CA LYS A 35 11.43 -16.14 -1.55
C LYS A 35 11.32 -16.16 -3.07
N ALA A 36 10.65 -17.17 -3.64
CA ALA A 36 10.45 -17.26 -5.08
C ALA A 36 9.60 -16.09 -5.60
N ILE A 37 8.46 -15.85 -4.97
CA ILE A 37 7.56 -14.73 -5.32
C ILE A 37 8.28 -13.39 -5.15
N THR A 38 9.03 -13.19 -4.06
CA THR A 38 9.81 -11.98 -3.84
C THR A 38 10.81 -11.74 -4.97
N LYS A 39 11.55 -12.78 -5.38
CA LYS A 39 12.53 -12.69 -6.47
C LYS A 39 11.86 -12.32 -7.79
N ASP A 40 10.73 -12.93 -8.10
CA ASP A 40 9.98 -12.63 -9.33
C ASP A 40 9.42 -11.20 -9.33
N CYS A 41 8.90 -10.74 -8.19
CA CYS A 41 8.49 -9.35 -8.01
C CYS A 41 9.65 -8.38 -8.27
N ILE A 42 10.83 -8.63 -7.68
CA ILE A 42 12.01 -7.78 -7.88
C ILE A 42 12.43 -7.77 -9.35
N ASN A 43 12.46 -8.93 -10.02
CA ASN A 43 12.80 -9.01 -11.44
C ASN A 43 11.82 -8.21 -12.30
N ARG A 44 10.53 -8.28 -11.99
CA ARG A 44 9.51 -7.53 -12.73
C ARG A 44 9.63 -6.02 -12.49
N LEU A 45 9.91 -5.61 -11.26
CA LEU A 45 10.16 -4.20 -10.90
C LEU A 45 11.41 -3.67 -11.61
N LEU A 46 12.48 -4.46 -11.67
CA LEU A 46 13.70 -4.11 -12.42
C LEU A 46 13.46 -3.94 -13.91
N ALA A 47 12.64 -4.81 -14.52
CA ALA A 47 12.35 -4.75 -15.94
C ALA A 47 11.51 -3.51 -16.31
N LEU A 48 10.61 -3.07 -15.43
CA LEU A 48 9.67 -1.97 -15.71
C LEU A 48 10.16 -0.61 -15.20
N TYR A 49 10.91 -0.58 -14.10
CA TYR A 49 11.24 0.63 -13.36
C TYR A 49 12.74 0.66 -13.02
N PRO A 50 13.60 1.22 -13.88
CA PRO A 50 15.03 1.24 -13.64
C PRO A 50 15.41 2.00 -12.36
N PRO A 51 16.36 1.49 -11.55
CA PRO A 51 16.63 1.95 -10.18
C PRO A 51 17.05 3.42 -10.08
N ALA A 52 17.71 3.96 -11.10
CA ALA A 52 18.18 5.35 -11.11
C ALA A 52 17.05 6.40 -11.22
N ARG A 53 15.83 5.99 -11.61
CA ARG A 53 14.71 6.92 -11.84
C ARG A 53 13.48 6.65 -10.97
N THR A 54 13.50 5.60 -10.16
CA THR A 54 12.30 5.18 -9.43
C THR A 54 12.58 5.07 -7.94
N ARG A 55 11.77 5.77 -7.14
CA ARG A 55 11.78 5.70 -5.68
C ARG A 55 10.49 5.04 -5.22
N PHE A 56 10.59 3.99 -4.43
CA PHE A 56 9.41 3.28 -3.92
C PHE A 56 9.06 3.79 -2.52
N GLN A 57 7.79 4.11 -2.31
CA GLN A 57 7.27 4.48 -1.00
C GLN A 57 6.24 3.43 -0.60
N PHE A 58 6.58 2.61 0.39
CA PHE A 58 5.66 1.61 0.93
C PHE A 58 4.88 2.25 2.07
N LYS A 59 3.58 2.49 1.83
CA LYS A 59 2.65 3.03 2.83
C LYS A 59 2.13 1.99 3.83
N GLN A 60 2.31 0.72 3.49
CA GLN A 60 1.86 -0.41 4.30
C GLN A 60 2.91 -0.72 5.36
N SER A 61 2.46 -1.02 6.59
CA SER A 61 3.35 -1.52 7.63
C SER A 61 3.88 -2.90 7.23
N VAL A 62 5.17 -2.97 6.93
CA VAL A 62 5.89 -4.17 6.54
C VAL A 62 6.08 -5.04 7.79
N LYS A 63 5.10 -5.87 8.12
CA LYS A 63 5.16 -6.85 9.22
C LYS A 63 5.22 -8.29 8.73
N ASP A 64 5.14 -8.50 7.44
CA ASP A 64 5.16 -9.79 6.78
C ASP A 64 6.57 -10.18 6.34
N SER A 65 6.90 -11.47 6.43
CA SER A 65 8.22 -12.00 6.04
C SER A 65 8.54 -11.77 4.56
N PHE A 66 7.50 -11.70 3.72
CA PHE A 66 7.59 -11.35 2.32
C PHE A 66 8.03 -9.89 2.13
N GLY A 67 7.32 -8.92 2.72
CA GLY A 67 7.62 -7.51 2.60
C GLY A 67 9.03 -7.14 3.07
N VAL A 68 9.51 -7.75 4.17
CA VAL A 68 10.90 -7.56 4.65
C VAL A 68 11.91 -8.04 3.60
N SER A 69 11.69 -9.25 3.05
CA SER A 69 12.57 -9.83 2.03
C SER A 69 12.56 -9.02 0.73
N LEU A 70 11.41 -8.45 0.37
CA LEU A 70 11.24 -7.63 -0.83
C LEU A 70 12.01 -6.32 -0.74
N ILE A 71 11.89 -5.62 0.38
CA ILE A 71 12.58 -4.35 0.61
C ILE A 71 14.09 -4.55 0.65
N GLU A 72 14.56 -5.58 1.34
CA GLU A 72 15.98 -5.91 1.39
C GLU A 72 16.50 -6.21 -0.02
N GLY A 73 15.78 -7.03 -0.79
CA GLY A 73 16.16 -7.35 -2.16
C GLY A 73 16.16 -6.13 -3.09
N LEU A 74 15.23 -5.18 -2.92
CA LEU A 74 15.21 -3.94 -3.68
C LEU A 74 16.34 -2.98 -3.27
N ARG A 75 16.69 -2.88 -1.99
CA ARG A 75 17.85 -2.09 -1.52
C ARG A 75 19.15 -2.62 -2.08
N GLN A 76 19.34 -3.94 -2.08
CA GLN A 76 20.51 -4.58 -2.69
C GLN A 76 20.62 -4.30 -4.20
N LYS A 77 19.50 -4.05 -4.88
CA LYS A 77 19.45 -3.65 -6.30
C LYS A 77 19.62 -2.15 -6.53
N GLY A 78 19.80 -1.34 -5.48
CA GLY A 78 20.07 0.09 -5.56
C GLY A 78 18.84 0.99 -5.56
N TYR A 79 17.66 0.47 -5.20
CA TYR A 79 16.48 1.30 -5.05
C TYR A 79 16.50 2.09 -3.73
N SER A 80 16.06 3.35 -3.80
CA SER A 80 15.73 4.14 -2.60
C SER A 80 14.31 3.79 -2.15
N ILE A 81 14.19 3.22 -0.95
CA ILE A 81 12.92 2.77 -0.38
C ILE A 81 12.61 3.58 0.88
N ASN A 82 11.40 4.12 0.95
CA ASN A 82 10.88 4.76 2.15
C ASN A 82 9.72 3.94 2.72
N GLU A 83 9.86 3.51 3.96
CA GLU A 83 8.88 2.70 4.68
C GLU A 83 8.12 3.61 5.65
N SER A 84 6.82 3.78 5.47
CA SER A 84 6.04 4.48 6.47
C SER A 84 5.74 3.53 7.62
N SER A 85 6.36 3.75 8.77
CA SER A 85 6.04 3.08 10.03
C SER A 85 4.69 3.59 10.57
N SER A 86 3.60 3.37 9.84
CA SER A 86 2.26 3.82 10.23
C SER A 86 1.57 2.80 11.15
N HIS A 87 2.20 2.55 12.30
CA HIS A 87 1.48 2.22 13.53
C HIS A 87 2.23 2.83 14.72
N GLY A 88 1.96 4.11 14.97
CA GLY A 88 2.60 4.89 16.03
C GLY A 88 2.51 6.42 15.93
N ALA A 89 1.71 7.01 15.02
CA ALA A 89 1.44 8.46 15.00
C ALA A 89 -0.04 8.79 14.71
N ALA A 90 -0.93 7.86 15.07
CA ALA A 90 -2.34 8.16 15.29
C ALA A 90 -2.59 8.03 16.79
N LEU A 91 -2.31 9.12 17.53
CA LEU A 91 -2.91 9.61 18.78
C LEU A 91 -1.86 10.34 19.65
N LYS A 92 -2.18 11.61 20.01
CA LYS A 92 -1.35 12.70 20.59
C LYS A 92 -0.68 13.51 19.48
N ASP A 93 -1.30 14.55 18.90
CA ASP A 93 -1.70 15.77 19.60
C ASP A 93 -3.08 16.31 19.17
N HIS A 94 -4.07 16.08 20.03
CA HIS A 94 -5.35 16.77 20.07
C HIS A 94 -5.19 18.16 20.73
N LYS A 95 -4.26 19.00 20.25
CA LYS A 95 -4.18 20.42 20.68
C LYS A 95 -3.23 21.29 19.83
N MET A 96 -3.45 21.42 18.53
CA MET A 96 -2.87 22.55 17.79
C MET A 96 -3.65 22.93 16.53
N TRP A 97 -4.96 23.14 16.68
CA TRP A 97 -5.81 23.83 15.68
C TRP A 97 -6.32 25.16 16.25
N LEU A 98 -5.42 25.98 16.80
CA LEU A 98 -5.69 27.37 17.15
C LEU A 98 -4.59 28.26 16.59
N CYS A 99 -4.58 28.41 15.27
CA CYS A 99 -4.09 29.62 14.60
C CYS A 99 -5.13 30.00 13.55
N THR A 100 -6.27 30.51 14.02
CA THR A 100 -7.15 31.38 13.25
C THR A 100 -6.41 32.69 12.97
N THR A 101 -6.25 33.01 11.69
CA THR A 101 -6.18 34.39 11.19
C THR A 101 -7.54 34.76 10.65
#